data_AF-A0AAU7CAZ3-F1
#
_entry.id   AF-A0AAU7CAZ3-F1
#
_cell.length_a   1.000
_cell.length_b   1.000
_cell.length_c   1.000
_cell.angle_alpha   90.00
_cell.angle_beta   90.00
_cell.angle_gamma   90.00
#
_symmetry.space_group_name_H-M   'P 1'
#
loop_
_entity.id
_entity.type
_entity.pdbx_description
1 polymer ?
#
loop_
_entity_poly.entity_id
_entity_poly.type
_entity_poly.pdbx_seq_one_letter_code
_entity_poly.pdbx_strand_id
1 'polypeptide(L)'
;MSFGKAILPEFEQEMANTRKVLERIPDDKLDWKAHPKSNTIGWVGAHLAEIPGWVPGTLRFESWDINPEGGRAIPGPEGDQPPTASRDFRQERRGSP
;
A
#
# COMPACT_ATOMS: atom_id res chain seq x y z
N MET A 1 9.19 25.69 -17.08
CA MET A 1 8.40 24.91 -16.08
C MET A 1 9.28 23.81 -15.54
N SER A 2 9.31 23.55 -14.23
CA SER A 2 9.97 22.34 -13.71
C SER A 2 9.06 21.14 -13.95
N PHE A 3 9.65 19.94 -14.06
CA PHE A 3 8.89 18.70 -14.19
C PHE A 3 7.89 18.52 -13.03
N GLY A 4 8.30 18.84 -11.80
CA GLY A 4 7.40 18.85 -10.63
C GLY A 4 6.18 19.74 -10.81
N LYS A 5 6.33 20.94 -11.40
CA LYS A 5 5.18 21.82 -11.68
C LYS A 5 4.26 21.29 -12.77
N ALA A 6 4.76 20.43 -13.67
CA ALA A 6 3.95 19.85 -14.74
C ALA A 6 3.06 18.69 -14.25
N ILE A 7 3.53 17.90 -13.28
CA ILE A 7 2.81 16.71 -12.79
C ILE A 7 1.85 17.00 -11.62
N LEU A 8 2.01 18.13 -10.91
CA LEU A 8 1.19 18.45 -9.75
C LEU A 8 -0.33 18.46 -10.03
N PRO A 9 -0.83 19.03 -11.16
CA PRO A 9 -2.26 19.01 -11.45
C PRO A 9 -2.83 17.59 -11.61
N GLU A 10 -2.08 16.69 -12.24
CA GLU A 10 -2.45 15.28 -12.38
C GLU A 10 -2.47 14.58 -11.01
N PHE A 11 -1.45 14.82 -10.18
CA PHE A 11 -1.41 14.29 -8.82
C PHE A 11 -2.62 14.72 -7.99
N GLU A 12 -3.01 15.99 -8.04
CA GLU A 12 -4.21 16.50 -7.33
C GLU A 12 -5.49 15.81 -7.81
N GLN A 13 -5.62 15.60 -9.12
CA GLN A 13 -6.75 14.89 -9.72
C GLN A 13 -6.81 13.42 -9.24
N GLU A 14 -5.68 12.71 -9.27
CA GLU A 14 -5.60 11.31 -8.84
C GLU A 14 -5.86 11.16 -7.33
N MET A 15 -5.35 12.07 -6.51
CA MET A 15 -5.61 12.07 -5.06
C MET A 15 -7.08 12.35 -4.74
N ALA A 16 -7.74 13.22 -5.51
CA ALA A 16 -9.17 13.47 -5.35
C ALA A 16 -10.01 12.22 -5.69
N ASN A 17 -9.64 11.47 -6.73
CA ASN A 17 -10.31 10.21 -7.06
C ASN A 17 -10.02 9.11 -6.04
N THR A 18 -8.78 9.02 -5.55
CA THR A 18 -8.40 8.07 -4.51
C THR A 18 -9.25 8.23 -3.25
N ARG A 19 -9.45 9.47 -2.76
CA ARG A 19 -10.34 9.76 -1.63
C ARG A 19 -11.76 9.27 -1.86
N LYS A 20 -12.35 9.57 -3.03
CA LYS A 20 -13.70 9.11 -3.39
C LYS A 20 -13.83 7.58 -3.41
N VAL A 21 -12.78 6.87 -3.79
CA VAL A 21 -12.78 5.39 -3.80
C VAL A 21 -12.70 4.86 -2.38
N LEU A 22 -11.83 5.42 -1.53
CA LEU A 22 -11.70 5.03 -0.13
C LEU A 22 -12.98 5.28 0.67
N GLU A 23 -13.68 6.39 0.40
CA GLU A 23 -15.00 6.72 0.99
C GLU A 23 -16.10 5.68 0.68
N ARG A 24 -15.91 4.80 -0.31
CA ARG A 24 -16.86 3.74 -0.67
C ARG A 24 -16.64 2.44 0.09
N ILE A 25 -15.58 2.32 0.89
CA ILE A 25 -15.33 1.13 1.71
C ILE A 25 -16.27 1.20 2.91
N PRO A 26 -17.20 0.25 3.09
CA PRO A 26 -18.09 0.25 4.24
C PRO A 26 -17.33 -0.14 5.53
N ASP A 27 -17.51 0.62 6.61
CA ASP A 27 -16.88 0.37 7.91
C ASP A 27 -17.21 -1.03 8.48
N ASP A 28 -18.38 -1.59 8.14
CA ASP A 28 -18.85 -2.91 8.57
C ASP A 28 -18.37 -4.06 7.66
N LYS A 29 -17.51 -3.77 6.69
CA LYS A 29 -17.01 -4.73 5.69
C LYS A 29 -15.49 -4.79 5.59
N LEU A 30 -14.77 -4.21 6.55
CA LEU A 30 -13.31 -4.15 6.52
C LEU A 30 -12.65 -5.54 6.42
N ASP A 31 -13.26 -6.59 6.98
CA ASP A 31 -12.77 -7.97 6.92
C ASP A 31 -13.03 -8.69 5.58
N TRP A 32 -13.76 -8.06 4.65
CA TRP A 32 -14.09 -8.70 3.37
C TRP A 32 -12.84 -8.97 2.54
N LYS A 33 -12.81 -10.16 1.91
CA LYS A 33 -11.76 -10.59 1.00
C LYS A 33 -12.33 -10.94 -0.37
N ALA A 34 -11.69 -10.44 -1.42
CA ALA A 34 -12.02 -10.85 -2.80
C ALA A 34 -11.73 -12.33 -3.07
N HIS A 35 -10.71 -12.87 -2.42
CA HIS A 35 -10.31 -14.28 -2.47
C HIS A 35 -9.66 -14.67 -1.13
N PRO A 36 -9.79 -15.92 -0.62
CA PRO A 36 -9.25 -16.31 0.69
C PRO A 36 -7.75 -16.02 0.88
N LYS A 37 -6.95 -16.10 -0.20
CA LYS A 37 -5.51 -15.80 -0.20
C LYS A 37 -5.17 -14.30 -0.23
N SER A 38 -6.12 -13.43 -0.53
CA SER A 38 -5.90 -11.97 -0.59
C SER A 38 -5.90 -11.35 0.80
N ASN A 39 -5.40 -10.13 0.92
CA ASN A 39 -5.60 -9.29 2.10
C ASN A 39 -7.07 -8.81 2.18
N THR A 40 -7.48 -8.34 3.36
CA THR A 40 -8.79 -7.74 3.59
C THR A 40 -8.91 -6.41 2.84
N ILE A 41 -10.14 -5.94 2.58
CA ILE A 41 -10.35 -4.61 1.98
C ILE A 41 -9.91 -3.49 2.93
N GLY A 42 -10.00 -3.69 4.25
CA GLY A 42 -9.47 -2.75 5.24
C GLY A 42 -7.96 -2.58 5.11
N TRP A 43 -7.23 -3.69 5.01
CA TRP A 43 -5.78 -3.65 4.77
C TRP A 43 -5.44 -2.98 3.44
N VAL A 44 -6.12 -3.37 2.34
CA VAL A 44 -5.83 -2.81 1.00
C VAL A 44 -6.15 -1.31 0.94
N GLY A 45 -7.26 -0.89 1.52
CA GLY A 45 -7.65 0.52 1.59
C GLY A 45 -6.64 1.35 2.40
N ALA A 46 -6.23 0.86 3.56
CA ALA A 46 -5.22 1.52 4.39
C ALA A 46 -3.85 1.57 3.69
N HIS A 47 -3.42 0.48 3.05
CA HIS A 47 -2.17 0.43 2.31
C HIS A 47 -2.17 1.43 1.15
N LEU A 48 -3.27 1.56 0.39
CA LEU A 48 -3.41 2.57 -0.65
C LEU A 48 -3.31 4.00 -0.10
N ALA A 49 -3.88 4.26 1.08
CA ALA A 49 -3.82 5.58 1.73
C ALA A 49 -2.41 5.92 2.26
N GLU A 50 -1.58 4.92 2.55
CA GLU A 50 -0.21 5.08 3.05
C GLU A 50 0.77 5.53 1.96
N ILE A 51 0.63 5.01 0.74
CA ILE A 51 1.60 5.18 -0.37
C ILE A 51 1.98 6.66 -0.63
N PRO A 52 1.06 7.65 -0.63
CA PRO A 52 1.45 9.05 -0.83
C PRO A 52 2.42 9.58 0.24
N GLY A 53 2.40 9.01 1.45
CA GLY A 53 3.35 9.31 2.52
C GLY A 53 4.81 8.99 2.16
N TRP A 54 5.03 8.21 1.11
CA TRP A 54 6.35 7.85 0.60
C TRP A 54 7.01 8.96 -0.24
N VAL A 55 6.23 9.87 -0.82
CA VAL A 55 6.75 10.91 -1.73
C VAL A 55 7.93 11.71 -1.15
N PRO A 56 7.93 12.18 0.12
CA PRO A 56 9.06 12.92 0.68
C PRO A 56 10.35 12.10 0.74
N GLY A 57 10.28 10.82 1.08
CA GLY A 57 11.43 9.93 1.16
C GLY A 57 12.03 9.68 -0.22
N THR A 58 11.17 9.32 -1.18
CA THR A 58 11.56 9.06 -2.58
C THR A 58 12.25 10.26 -3.24
N LEU A 59 11.86 11.49 -2.89
CA LEU A 59 12.47 12.70 -3.48
C LEU A 59 13.75 13.15 -2.77
N ARG A 60 13.97 12.76 -1.52
CA ARG A 60 15.07 13.27 -0.68
C ARG A 60 16.25 12.33 -0.59
N PHE A 61 16.04 11.04 -0.78
CA PHE A 61 17.07 10.02 -0.60
C PHE A 61 17.38 9.31 -1.92
N GLU A 62 18.65 8.97 -2.13
CA GLU A 62 19.08 8.22 -3.32
C GLU A 62 18.59 6.77 -3.31
N SER A 63 18.32 6.23 -2.14
CA SER A 63 17.76 4.88 -1.97
C SER A 63 16.81 4.85 -0.78
N TRP A 64 15.82 3.96 -0.86
CA TRP A 64 14.91 3.67 0.23
C TRP A 64 14.60 2.18 0.28
N ASP A 65 15.00 1.56 1.38
CA ASP A 65 14.61 0.20 1.74
C ASP A 65 13.35 0.22 2.61
N ILE A 66 12.25 -0.33 2.08
CA ILE A 66 10.96 -0.45 2.77
C ILE A 66 10.94 -1.70 3.67
N ASN A 67 11.87 -2.64 3.49
CA ASN A 67 12.00 -3.86 4.29
C ASN A 67 13.47 -4.21 4.58
N PRO A 68 14.17 -3.37 5.36
CA PRO A 68 15.57 -3.62 5.69
C PRO A 68 15.74 -4.85 6.58
N GLU A 69 16.82 -5.60 6.37
CA GLU A 69 17.16 -6.74 7.21
C GLU A 69 17.33 -6.32 8.68
N GLY A 70 16.53 -6.90 9.58
CA GLY A 70 16.52 -6.52 11.00
C GLY A 70 15.77 -5.21 11.32
N GLY A 71 15.13 -4.59 10.32
CA GLY A 71 14.24 -3.45 10.51
C GLY A 71 13.00 -3.81 11.32
N ARG A 72 12.52 -2.88 12.15
CA ARG A 72 11.18 -3.01 12.73
C ARG A 72 10.16 -2.88 11.61
N ALA A 73 9.35 -3.91 11.39
CA ALA A 73 8.17 -3.80 10.54
C ALA A 73 7.38 -2.57 10.98
N ILE A 74 7.07 -1.66 10.06
CA ILE A 74 6.11 -0.60 10.36
C ILE A 74 4.82 -1.34 10.69
N PRO A 75 4.29 -1.23 11.92
CA PRO A 75 3.05 -1.91 12.26
C PRO A 75 1.99 -1.39 11.29
N GLY A 76 1.43 -2.29 10.49
CA GLY A 76 0.23 -2.00 9.74
C GLY A 76 -0.91 -1.58 10.69
N PRO A 77 -2.03 -1.09 10.15
CA PRO A 77 -3.22 -0.83 10.96
C PRO A 77 -3.49 -2.02 11.89
N GLU A 78 -3.64 -1.77 13.19
CA GLU A 78 -3.78 -2.81 14.20
C GLU A 78 -4.91 -3.78 13.80
N GLY A 79 -4.55 -5.05 13.55
CA GLY A 79 -5.50 -6.11 13.21
C GLY A 79 -5.11 -6.98 12.00
N ASP A 80 -4.30 -6.46 11.08
CA ASP A 80 -3.92 -7.18 9.85
C ASP A 80 -2.39 -7.25 9.66
N GLN A 81 -1.68 -7.69 10.70
CA GLN A 81 -0.31 -8.16 10.45
C GLN A 81 -0.39 -9.41 9.57
N PRO A 82 0.20 -9.43 8.36
CA PRO A 82 0.38 -10.69 7.66
C PRO A 82 1.16 -11.63 8.60
N PRO A 83 0.82 -12.93 8.64
CA PRO A 83 1.51 -13.87 9.51
C PRO A 83 3.00 -13.77 9.19
N THR A 84 3.74 -13.29 10.18
CA THR A 84 5.20 -13.21 10.32
C THR A 84 6.00 -13.53 9.05
N ALA A 85 6.78 -12.54 8.57
CA ALA A 85 8.03 -12.69 7.85
C ALA A 85 8.12 -13.86 6.83
N SER A 86 8.30 -13.51 5.55
CA SER A 86 8.68 -14.47 4.50
C SER A 86 7.55 -15.33 3.95
N ARG A 87 6.42 -14.73 3.56
CA ARG A 87 5.63 -15.31 2.46
C ARG A 87 6.12 -14.72 1.15
N ASP A 88 7.07 -15.42 0.58
CA ASP A 88 7.65 -15.14 -0.72
C ASP A 88 6.56 -15.30 -1.80
N PHE A 89 5.77 -14.23 -1.99
CA PHE A 89 4.64 -14.16 -2.94
C PHE A 89 5.08 -14.49 -4.38
N ARG A 90 6.40 -14.42 -4.63
CA ARG A 90 7.06 -14.78 -5.88
C ARG A 90 7.30 -16.30 -6.04
N GLN A 91 7.46 -17.06 -4.96
CA GLN A 91 7.68 -18.52 -5.03
C GLN A 91 6.40 -19.30 -5.28
N GLU A 92 5.27 -18.91 -4.71
CA GLU A 92 3.99 -19.64 -4.89
C GLU A 92 3.43 -19.55 -6.33
N ARG A 93 3.90 -18.61 -7.17
CA ARG A 93 3.50 -18.50 -8.59
C ARG A 93 4.30 -19.40 -9.55
N ARG A 94 5.32 -20.12 -9.07
CA ARG A 94 6.15 -21.03 -9.90
C ARG A 94 5.93 -22.52 -9.63
N GLY A 95 5.01 -22.89 -8.77
CA GLY A 95 4.77 -24.30 -8.44
C GLY A 95 3.29 -24.66 -8.42
N SER A 96 2.76 -25.08 -9.58
CA SER A 96 1.95 -26.30 -9.70
C SER A 96 1.47 -26.49 -11.15
N PRO A 97 1.54 -27.70 -11.75
CA PRO A 97 0.33 -28.33 -12.25
C PRO A 97 -0.60 -28.71 -11.10
#